data_AF-A0A7C1HIA9-F1
#
_entry.id   AF-A0A7C1HIA9-F1
#
_cell.length_a   1.000
_cell.length_b   1.000
_cell.length_c   1.000
_cell.angle_alpha   90.00
_cell.angle_beta   90.00
_cell.angle_gamma   90.00
#
_symmetry.space_group_name_H-M   'P 1'
#
loop_
_entity.id
_entity.type
_entity.pdbx_description
1 polymer ?
#
loop_
_entity_poly.entity_id
_entity_poly.type
_entity_poly.pdbx_seq_one_letter_code
_entity_poly.pdbx_strand_id
1 'polypeptide(L)' 'MRVGSILNAIEGVLEAEANPVDHTATVTYDTLKTDPEIMKEALAKNNFPAESMRFLK' A
#
# COMPACT_ATOMS: atom_id res chain seq x y z
N MET A 1 9.69 -0.27 -9.43
CA MET A 1 8.55 0.46 -8.83
C MET A 1 8.77 0.58 -7.33
N ARG A 2 8.60 1.76 -6.71
CA ARG A 2 8.92 1.97 -5.27
C ARG A 2 7.77 1.61 -4.31
N VAL A 3 6.51 1.73 -4.74
CA VAL A 3 5.31 1.57 -3.89
C VAL A 3 5.13 0.15 -3.36
N GLY A 4 5.14 -0.85 -4.24
CA GLY A 4 4.95 -2.26 -3.82
C GLY A 4 6.02 -2.72 -2.82
N SER A 5 7.26 -2.22 -2.95
CA SER A 5 8.34 -2.53 -2.00
C SER A 5 8.14 -1.90 -0.63
N ILE A 6 7.60 -0.68 -0.55
CA ILE A 6 7.30 -0.01 0.72
C ILE A 6 6.16 -0.74 1.45
N LEU A 7 5.14 -1.14 0.69
CA LEU A 7 3.95 -1.82 1.23
C LEU A 7 4.27 -3.25 1.66
N ASN A 8 4.98 -4.02 0.84
CA ASN A 8 5.42 -5.38 1.21
C ASN A 8 6.37 -5.41 2.42
N ALA A 9 6.98 -4.28 2.78
CA ALA A 9 7.79 -4.17 4.00
C ALA A 9 6.94 -4.00 5.28
N ILE A 10 5.63 -3.76 5.15
CA ILE A 10 4.71 -3.59 6.28
C ILE A 10 4.23 -4.98 6.71
N GLU A 11 4.43 -5.31 7.98
CA GLU A 11 3.92 -6.54 8.55
C GLU A 11 2.39 -6.59 8.44
N GLY A 12 1.86 -7.68 7.87
CA GLY A 12 0.43 -7.82 7.59
C GLY A 12 0.03 -7.50 6.15
N VAL A 13 0.90 -6.92 5.32
CA VAL A 13 0.65 -6.83 3.88
C VAL A 13 0.96 -8.19 3.24
N LEU A 14 -0.01 -8.71 2.50
CA LEU A 14 0.09 -9.99 1.80
C LEU A 14 0.62 -9.78 0.38
N GLU A 15 0.02 -8.83 -0.34
CA GLU A 15 0.42 -8.46 -1.69
C GLU A 15 0.23 -6.98 -1.94
N ALA A 16 1.07 -6.40 -2.79
CA ALA A 16 0.97 -5.02 -3.22
C ALA A 16 1.31 -4.90 -4.71
N GLU A 17 0.30 -4.62 -5.52
CA GLU A 17 0.43 -4.38 -6.95
C GLU A 17 0.26 -2.89 -7.27
N ALA A 18 1.27 -2.30 -7.89
CA ALA A 18 1.18 -0.93 -8.38
C ALA A 18 0.87 -0.96 -9.88
N ASN A 19 -0.27 -0.41 -10.28
CA ASN A 19 -0.65 -0.23 -11.66
C ASN A 19 -0.16 1.15 -12.16
N PRO A 20 0.88 1.21 -13.01
CA PRO A 20 1.42 2.46 -13.52
C PRO A 20 0.51 3.12 -14.56
N VAL A 21 -0.44 2.39 -15.14
CA VAL A 21 -1.33 2.90 -16.20
C VAL A 21 -2.42 3.78 -15.61
N ASP A 22 -3.09 3.30 -14.56
CA ASP A 22 -4.15 4.03 -13.86
C ASP A 22 -3.63 4.88 -12.70
N HIS A 23 -2.31 4.85 -12.45
CA HIS A 23 -1.67 5.46 -11.28
C HIS A 23 -2.31 4.99 -9.96
N THR A 24 -2.84 3.76 -9.95
CA THR A 24 -3.46 3.16 -8.78
C THR A 24 -2.56 2.08 -8.19
N ALA A 25 -2.67 1.85 -6.89
CA ALA A 25 -2.02 0.70 -6.25
C ALA A 25 -3.05 -0.12 -5.50
N THR A 26 -3.08 -1.42 -5.76
CA THR A 26 -3.93 -2.39 -5.08
C THR A 26 -3.11 -3.09 -4.02
N VAL A 27 -3.60 -3.08 -2.78
CA VAL A 27 -2.91 -3.70 -1.64
C VAL A 27 -3.84 -4.69 -0.98
N THR A 28 -3.40 -5.94 -0.89
CA THR A 28 -4.06 -7.00 -0.14
C THR A 28 -3.37 -7.13 1.20
N TYR A 29 -4.13 -7.01 2.28
CA TYR A 29 -3.58 -6.99 3.63
C TYR A 29 -4.49 -7.69 4.63
N ASP A 30 -3.88 -8.18 5.70
CA ASP A 30 -4.56 -8.83 6.81
C ASP A 30 -5.02 -7.78 7.83
N THR A 31 -6.34 -7.58 7.92
CA THR A 31 -6.98 -6.62 8.85
C THR A 31 -6.76 -6.94 10.34
N LEU A 32 -6.23 -8.11 10.69
CA LEU A 32 -5.87 -8.45 12.07
C LEU A 32 -4.44 -8.01 12.42
N LYS A 33 -3.62 -7.69 11.41
CA LYS A 33 -2.20 -7.35 11.58
C LYS A 33 -1.86 -5.94 11.15
N THR A 34 -2.61 -5.38 10.20
CA THR A 34 -2.34 -4.05 9.66
C THR A 34 -3.60 -3.37 9.17
N ASP A 35 -3.50 -2.05 9.03
CA ASP A 35 -4.60 -1.18 8.66
C ASP A 35 -4.20 -0.24 7.52
N PRO A 36 -5.16 0.16 6.68
CA PRO A 36 -4.90 1.05 5.56
C PRO A 36 -4.38 2.42 6.01
N GLU A 37 -4.65 2.85 7.24
CA GLU A 37 -4.07 4.08 7.81
C GLU A 37 -2.54 3.96 7.99
N ILE A 38 -2.06 2.83 8.53
CA ILE A 38 -0.62 2.57 8.72
C ILE A 38 0.11 2.56 7.37
N MET A 39 -0.50 1.96 6.36
CA MET A 39 0.04 1.96 5.00
C MET A 39 0.10 3.37 4.41
N LYS A 40 -0.97 4.16 4.56
CA LYS A 40 -1.00 5.56 4.12
C LYS A 40 0.11 6.38 4.79
N GLU A 41 0.36 6.19 6.09
CA GLU A 41 1.45 6.86 6.80
C GLU A 41 2.83 6.44 6.29
N ALA A 42 3.05 5.14 6.06
CA ALA A 42 4.30 4.63 5.49
C ALA A 42 4.58 5.23 4.10
N LEU A 43 3.53 5.43 3.31
CA LEU A 43 3.63 6.01 1.97
C LEU A 43 3.82 7.53 2.01
N ALA A 44 3.16 8.23 2.93
CA ALA A 44 3.39 9.64 3.19
C ALA A 44 4.85 9.92 3.60
N LYS A 45 5.43 9.07 4.46
CA LYS A 45 6.86 9.13 4.83
C LYS A 45 7.80 8.91 3.65
N ASN A 46 7.36 8.19 2.62
CA ASN A 46 8.10 7.95 1.38
C ASN A 46 7.71 8.91 0.25
N ASN A 47 7.00 10.01 0.59
CA ASN A 47 6.60 11.06 -0.34
C ASN A 47 5.72 10.56 -1.50
N PHE A 48 4.90 9.54 -1.23
CA PHE A 48 4.00 8.92 -2.19
C PHE A 48 2.53 9.26 -1.89
N PRO A 49 1.77 9.80 -2.85
CA PRO A 49 0.36 10.16 -2.63
C PRO A 49 -0.49 8.89 -2.52
N ALA A 50 -1.07 8.66 -1.34
CA ALA A 50 -1.92 7.51 -1.07
C ALA A 50 -3.38 7.68 -1.53
N GLU A 51 -3.69 8.80 -2.19
CA GLU A 51 -5.03 9.16 -2.65
C GLU A 51 -5.56 8.22 -3.76
N SER A 52 -4.66 7.60 -4.53
CA SER A 52 -5.01 6.66 -5.61
C SER A 52 -4.88 5.19 -5.19
N MET A 53 -4.84 4.88 -3.90
CA MET A 53 -4.65 3.52 -3.41
C MET A 53 -5.94 2.83 -3.08
N ARG A 54 -6.03 1.56 -3.49
CA ARG A 54 -7.16 0.69 -3.27
C ARG A 54 -6.74 -0.43 -2.32
N PHE A 55 -7.32 -0.40 -1.13
CA PHE A 55 -7.07 -1.36 -0.07
C PHE A 55 -8.11 -2.49 -0.18
N LEU A 56 -7.65 -3.71 -0.37
CA LEU A 56 -8.45 -4.93 -0.42
C LEU A 56 -8.20 -5.75 0.85
N LYS A 57 -9.29 -6.14 1.50
CA LYS A 57 -9.32 -6.96 2.72
C LYS A 57 -9.61 -8.41 2.41
#